data_AF-A0A2V7EUT9-F1
#
_entry.id   AF-A0A2V7EUT9-F1
#
_cell.length_a   1.000
_cell.length_b   1.000
_cell.length_c   1.000
_cell.angle_alpha   90.00
_cell.angle_beta   90.00
_cell.angle_gamma   90.00
#
_symmetry.space_group_name_H-M   'P 1'
#
loop_
_entity.id
_entity.type
_entity.pdbx_description
1 polymer ?
#
loop_
_entity_poly.entity_id
_entity_poly.type
_entity_poly.pdbx_seq_one_letter_code
_entity_poly.pdbx_strand_id
1 'polypeptide(L)'
;MARAPKARVPVRKEPGAAAPTRKTAGARGDLPSAAELKRTVVIEAIAPVVDGGRYPVKREVGAVFEVSADIFKEGHDVLVAFLLYRRADERAWREAPMRFVDNDRWAGSFTLTDNARWVYTIEALADPFRSWLADLAKRVEAQQDVASELAEGVALVRAAGRRARAGDQRDALAAYARRLEQAATQAEAVEIARDVRLAHFMDAHLDRSAATRAAREFEVMADRERARFAAWYEFFPRSS
;
A
#
# COMPACT_ATOMS: atom_id res chain seq x y z
N MET A 1 -47.31 -77.43 38.18
CA MET A 1 -46.25 -78.04 37.33
C MET A 1 -45.36 -76.93 36.77
N ALA A 2 -44.06 -77.17 36.75
CA ALA A 2 -42.98 -76.19 36.84
C ALA A 2 -42.92 -75.16 35.71
N ARG A 3 -42.76 -73.88 36.06
CA ARG A 3 -42.46 -72.78 35.13
C ARG A 3 -41.04 -72.30 35.41
N ALA A 4 -40.18 -72.45 34.41
CA ALA A 4 -38.75 -72.20 34.45
C ALA A 4 -38.38 -70.74 34.82
N PRO A 5 -37.26 -70.50 35.52
CA PRO A 5 -36.77 -69.16 35.80
C PRO A 5 -36.20 -68.50 34.53
N LYS A 6 -36.65 -67.26 34.25
CA LYS A 6 -36.14 -66.45 33.13
C LYS A 6 -34.71 -66.00 33.42
N ALA A 7 -33.82 -66.26 32.47
CA ALA A 7 -32.43 -65.81 32.47
C ALA A 7 -32.32 -64.28 32.46
N ARG A 8 -31.41 -63.75 33.28
CA ARG A 8 -31.08 -62.33 33.40
C ARG A 8 -30.04 -61.98 32.33
N VAL A 9 -30.39 -61.10 31.40
CA VAL A 9 -29.46 -60.58 30.37
C VAL A 9 -28.47 -59.60 31.03
N PRO A 10 -27.15 -59.68 30.77
CA PRO A 10 -26.20 -58.71 31.28
C PRO A 10 -26.27 -57.42 30.45
N VAL A 11 -26.52 -56.29 31.13
CA VAL A 11 -26.46 -54.95 30.55
C VAL A 11 -24.99 -54.59 30.33
N ARG A 12 -24.60 -54.44 29.06
CA ARG A 12 -23.32 -53.86 28.64
C ARG A 12 -23.30 -52.38 29.06
N LYS A 13 -22.33 -51.96 29.87
CA LYS A 13 -22.04 -50.54 30.11
C LYS A 13 -21.39 -49.96 28.85
N GLU A 14 -22.06 -49.05 28.18
CA GLU A 14 -21.44 -48.17 27.19
C GLU A 14 -20.58 -47.13 27.92
N PRO A 15 -19.35 -46.84 27.46
CA PRO A 15 -18.57 -45.71 27.97
C PRO A 15 -19.25 -44.40 27.57
N GLY A 16 -19.55 -43.56 28.56
CA GLY A 16 -20.21 -42.27 28.37
C GLY A 16 -19.43 -41.38 27.39
N ALA A 17 -20.09 -40.98 26.31
CA ALA A 17 -19.60 -39.94 25.41
C ALA A 17 -19.50 -38.63 26.20
N ALA A 18 -18.28 -38.09 26.30
CA ALA A 18 -18.04 -36.77 26.86
C ALA A 18 -18.77 -35.71 26.02
N ALA A 19 -19.60 -34.90 26.68
CA ALA A 19 -20.24 -33.75 26.06
C ALA A 19 -19.17 -32.78 25.51
N PRO A 20 -19.33 -32.22 24.31
CA PRO A 20 -18.39 -31.26 23.79
C PRO A 20 -18.46 -29.99 24.64
N THR A 21 -17.37 -29.68 25.33
CA THR A 21 -17.19 -28.42 26.03
C THR A 21 -17.16 -27.30 25.00
N ARG A 22 -18.26 -26.55 24.93
CA ARG A 22 -18.35 -25.31 24.16
C ARG A 22 -17.38 -24.29 24.77
N LYS A 23 -16.17 -24.20 24.23
CA LYS A 23 -15.27 -23.07 24.49
C LYS A 23 -15.92 -21.82 23.90
N THR A 24 -16.65 -21.07 24.73
CA THR A 24 -16.91 -19.65 24.47
C THR A 24 -15.59 -18.91 24.58
N ALA A 25 -14.83 -18.85 23.49
CA ALA A 25 -13.74 -17.90 23.35
C ALA A 25 -14.38 -16.52 23.20
N GLY A 26 -14.51 -15.79 24.31
CA GLY A 26 -14.69 -14.35 24.24
C GLY A 26 -13.50 -13.76 23.51
N ALA A 27 -13.74 -13.07 22.41
CA ALA A 27 -12.75 -12.27 21.72
C ALA A 27 -12.29 -11.17 22.69
N ARG A 28 -11.20 -11.43 23.44
CA ARG A 28 -10.36 -10.36 23.94
C ARG A 28 -9.71 -9.79 22.70
N GLY A 29 -10.08 -8.58 22.31
CA GLY A 29 -9.44 -7.88 21.21
C GLY A 29 -7.95 -7.81 21.51
N ASP A 30 -7.14 -8.45 20.69
CA ASP A 30 -5.69 -8.31 20.77
C ASP A 30 -5.37 -6.82 20.58
N LEU A 31 -4.58 -6.26 21.49
CA LEU A 31 -4.10 -4.90 21.35
C LEU A 31 -3.24 -4.83 20.08
N PRO A 32 -3.41 -3.78 19.25
CA PRO A 32 -2.62 -3.64 18.03
C PRO A 32 -1.13 -3.63 18.38
N SER A 33 -0.34 -4.28 17.54
CA SER A 33 1.11 -4.31 17.67
C SER A 33 1.70 -2.89 17.59
N ALA A 34 2.90 -2.70 18.14
CA ALA A 34 3.60 -1.41 18.06
C ALA A 34 3.84 -0.94 16.62
N ALA A 35 3.89 -1.86 15.65
CA ALA A 35 4.01 -1.54 14.23
C ALA A 35 2.67 -1.02 13.65
N GLU A 36 1.54 -1.57 14.09
CA GLU A 36 0.21 -1.13 13.66
C GLU A 36 -0.14 0.26 14.23
N LEU A 37 0.28 0.55 15.47
CA LEU A 37 0.10 1.87 16.08
C LEU A 37 0.89 2.99 15.37
N LYS A 38 1.94 2.64 14.60
CA LYS A 38 2.70 3.61 13.80
C LYS A 38 2.04 3.94 12.46
N ARG A 39 1.08 3.14 12.01
CA ARG A 39 0.33 3.36 10.77
C ARG A 39 -0.75 4.40 11.02
N THR A 40 -0.45 5.63 10.63
CA THR A 40 -1.30 6.80 10.89
C THR A 40 -2.00 7.33 9.63
N VAL A 41 -1.58 6.86 8.45
CA VAL A 41 -2.22 7.23 7.18
C VAL A 41 -3.49 6.42 6.99
N VAL A 42 -4.57 7.09 6.62
CA VAL A 42 -5.86 6.48 6.29
C VAL A 42 -5.97 6.41 4.77
N ILE A 43 -6.45 5.28 4.25
CA ILE A 43 -6.73 5.06 2.83
C ILE A 43 -8.17 4.54 2.72
N GLU A 44 -9.03 5.30 2.08
CA GLU A 44 -10.44 4.95 1.89
C GLU A 44 -11.00 5.38 0.54
N ALA A 45 -12.28 5.12 0.32
CA ALA A 45 -13.01 5.49 -0.89
C ALA A 45 -12.28 5.10 -2.21
N ILE A 46 -11.67 3.91 -2.23
CA ILE A 46 -10.91 3.42 -3.37
C ILE A 46 -11.86 3.16 -4.55
N ALA A 47 -11.52 3.73 -5.70
CA ALA A 47 -12.27 3.61 -6.95
C ALA A 47 -11.32 3.34 -8.13
N PRO A 48 -11.77 2.63 -9.19
CA PRO A 48 -13.10 2.05 -9.36
C PRO A 48 -13.28 0.72 -8.64
N VAL A 49 -14.44 0.48 -8.00
CA VAL A 49 -14.74 -0.77 -7.29
C VAL A 49 -16.13 -1.28 -7.67
N VAL A 50 -16.30 -2.60 -7.80
CA VAL A 50 -17.60 -3.24 -8.08
C VAL A 50 -18.05 -4.05 -6.87
N ASP A 51 -19.23 -3.73 -6.32
CA ASP A 51 -19.83 -4.40 -5.16
C ASP A 51 -18.84 -4.54 -3.99
N GLY A 52 -18.23 -3.43 -3.60
CA GLY A 52 -17.22 -3.39 -2.54
C GLY A 52 -15.95 -4.20 -2.83
N GLY A 53 -15.70 -4.58 -4.08
CA GLY A 53 -14.55 -5.40 -4.50
C GLY A 53 -14.88 -6.88 -4.54
N ARG A 54 -16.16 -7.25 -4.55
CA ARG A 54 -16.59 -8.65 -4.74
C ARG A 54 -16.36 -9.14 -6.17
N TYR A 55 -16.46 -8.23 -7.14
CA TYR A 55 -16.28 -8.55 -8.55
C TYR A 55 -15.18 -7.68 -9.18
N PRO A 56 -14.47 -8.20 -10.19
CA PRO A 56 -13.45 -7.43 -10.88
C PRO A 56 -14.09 -6.32 -11.72
N VAL A 57 -13.43 -5.17 -11.76
CA VAL A 57 -13.73 -4.13 -12.75
C VAL A 57 -13.44 -4.67 -14.14
N LYS A 58 -14.24 -4.29 -15.15
CA LYS A 58 -14.02 -4.68 -16.54
C LYS A 58 -13.34 -3.57 -17.33
N ARG A 59 -12.29 -3.92 -18.06
CA ARG A 59 -11.54 -3.05 -18.98
C ARG A 59 -11.03 -3.86 -20.17
N GLU A 60 -10.47 -3.18 -21.15
CA GLU A 60 -9.80 -3.76 -22.30
C GLU A 60 -8.28 -3.72 -22.18
N VAL A 61 -7.61 -4.64 -22.87
CA VAL A 61 -6.17 -4.56 -23.10
C VAL A 61 -5.81 -3.24 -23.77
N GLY A 62 -4.72 -2.63 -23.32
CA GLY A 62 -4.23 -1.33 -23.78
C GLY A 62 -4.84 -0.13 -23.05
N ALA A 63 -5.90 -0.33 -22.26
CA ALA A 63 -6.49 0.77 -21.49
C ALA A 63 -5.54 1.25 -20.38
N VAL A 64 -5.50 2.57 -20.20
CA VAL A 64 -4.95 3.21 -18.99
C VAL A 64 -5.97 3.08 -17.89
N PHE A 65 -5.65 2.29 -16.87
CA PHE A 65 -6.49 2.07 -15.71
C PHE A 65 -6.10 3.03 -14.59
N GLU A 66 -6.88 4.10 -14.43
CA GLU A 66 -6.74 5.04 -13.33
C GLU A 66 -7.50 4.53 -12.09
N VAL A 67 -6.82 4.60 -10.95
CA VAL A 67 -7.34 4.25 -9.63
C VAL A 67 -7.17 5.48 -8.74
N SER A 68 -8.21 5.81 -7.99
CA SER A 68 -8.22 6.90 -7.04
C SER A 68 -8.62 6.45 -5.64
N ALA A 69 -8.26 7.23 -4.64
CA ALA A 69 -8.61 7.00 -3.24
C ALA A 69 -8.54 8.31 -2.46
N ASP A 70 -9.23 8.36 -1.33
CA ASP A 70 -9.01 9.41 -0.33
C ASP A 70 -7.87 8.95 0.60
N ILE A 71 -6.82 9.75 0.71
CA ILE A 71 -5.59 9.44 1.44
C ILE A 71 -5.20 10.65 2.29
N PHE A 72 -5.25 10.48 3.60
CA PHE A 72 -5.02 11.56 4.56
C PHE A 72 -4.38 11.04 5.85
N LYS A 73 -3.86 11.98 6.65
CA LYS A 73 -3.23 11.73 7.95
C LYS A 73 -3.42 12.96 8.83
N GLU A 74 -3.59 12.77 10.13
CA GLU A 74 -3.55 13.87 11.10
C GLU A 74 -2.19 14.59 11.11
N GLY A 75 -2.20 15.91 11.23
CA GLY A 75 -1.01 16.77 11.18
C GLY A 75 -0.70 17.34 9.80
N HIS A 76 0.55 17.80 9.62
CA HIS A 76 0.99 18.54 8.42
C HIS A 76 2.07 17.80 7.61
N ASP A 77 2.23 16.49 7.85
CA ASP A 77 3.20 15.71 7.11
C ASP A 77 2.85 15.64 5.62
N VAL A 78 3.87 15.74 4.78
CA VAL A 78 3.72 15.50 3.35
C VAL A 78 3.55 14.00 3.13
N LEU A 79 2.47 13.62 2.45
CA LEU A 79 2.19 12.23 2.11
C LEU A 79 2.74 11.88 0.72
N VAL A 80 3.11 10.62 0.56
CA VAL A 80 3.34 9.98 -0.75
C VAL A 80 2.52 8.71 -0.84
N ALA A 81 2.02 8.41 -2.03
CA ALA A 81 1.15 7.27 -2.28
C ALA A 81 1.54 6.57 -3.58
N PHE A 82 1.31 5.25 -3.60
CA PHE A 82 1.68 4.35 -4.68
C PHE A 82 0.52 3.43 -5.00
N LEU A 83 0.16 3.37 -6.28
CA LEU A 83 -0.73 2.34 -6.82
C LEU A 83 0.12 1.09 -7.05
N LEU A 84 -0.08 0.07 -6.22
CA LEU A 84 0.56 -1.22 -6.37
C LEU A 84 -0.30 -2.09 -7.29
N TYR A 85 0.29 -2.69 -8.32
CA TYR A 85 -0.41 -3.56 -9.26
C TYR A 85 0.47 -4.73 -9.70
N ARG A 86 -0.18 -5.84 -10.08
CA ARG A 86 0.46 -7.02 -10.67
C ARG A 86 -0.55 -7.82 -11.46
N ARG A 87 -0.09 -8.72 -12.32
CA ARG A 87 -1.00 -9.77 -12.81
C ARG A 87 -1.31 -10.75 -11.68
N ALA A 88 -2.49 -11.35 -11.72
CA ALA A 88 -2.93 -12.28 -10.68
C ALA A 88 -2.03 -13.52 -10.56
N ASP A 89 -1.38 -13.92 -11.66
CA ASP A 89 -0.41 -15.02 -11.76
C ASP A 89 1.03 -14.63 -11.38
N GLU A 90 1.31 -13.34 -11.17
CA GLU A 90 2.60 -12.84 -10.73
C GLU A 90 2.66 -12.69 -9.22
N ARG A 91 3.85 -12.90 -8.64
CA ARG A 91 4.11 -12.62 -7.22
C ARG A 91 4.63 -11.21 -6.97
N ALA A 92 5.43 -10.69 -7.90
CA ALA A 92 6.09 -9.41 -7.75
C ALA A 92 5.10 -8.27 -8.02
N TRP A 93 5.05 -7.30 -7.11
CA TRP A 93 4.31 -6.06 -7.30
C TRP A 93 5.12 -5.09 -8.15
N ARG A 94 4.41 -4.43 -9.05
CA ARG A 94 4.83 -3.19 -9.68
C ARG A 94 4.15 -2.04 -8.97
N GLU A 95 4.70 -0.85 -9.10
CA GLU A 95 4.11 0.35 -8.52
C GLU A 95 4.11 1.50 -9.51
N ALA A 96 3.12 2.38 -9.37
CA ALA A 96 3.05 3.66 -10.03
C ALA A 96 2.80 4.74 -8.97
N PRO A 97 3.52 5.88 -9.00
CA PRO A 97 3.26 6.96 -8.06
C PRO A 97 1.84 7.50 -8.25
N MET A 98 1.18 7.83 -7.15
CA MET A 98 -0.08 8.56 -7.16
C MET A 98 0.20 10.06 -7.01
N ARG A 99 -0.58 10.87 -7.72
CA ARG A 99 -0.58 12.32 -7.59
C ARG A 99 -1.76 12.77 -6.73
N PHE A 100 -1.53 13.82 -5.96
CA PHE A 100 -2.61 14.59 -5.36
C PHE A 100 -3.52 15.17 -6.46
N VAL A 101 -4.83 15.13 -6.25
CA VAL A 101 -5.84 15.66 -7.17
C VAL A 101 -6.47 16.90 -6.55
N ASP A 102 -7.27 16.72 -5.50
CA ASP A 102 -7.96 17.77 -4.74
C ASP A 102 -8.38 17.23 -3.37
N ASN A 103 -8.60 18.11 -2.38
CA ASN A 103 -8.99 17.72 -1.02
C ASN A 103 -8.09 16.61 -0.43
N ASP A 104 -8.62 15.39 -0.27
CA ASP A 104 -7.87 14.20 0.15
C ASP A 104 -7.73 13.18 -0.99
N ARG A 105 -8.18 13.52 -2.21
CA ARG A 105 -8.21 12.63 -3.37
C ARG A 105 -6.83 12.51 -4.01
N TRP A 106 -6.40 11.28 -4.20
CA TRP A 106 -5.20 10.91 -4.96
C TRP A 106 -5.58 10.04 -6.14
N ALA A 107 -4.77 10.08 -7.21
CA ALA A 107 -4.93 9.23 -8.39
C ALA A 107 -3.60 8.69 -8.89
N GLY A 108 -3.56 7.43 -9.29
CA GLY A 108 -2.46 6.79 -10.00
C GLY A 108 -2.99 5.91 -11.11
N SER A 109 -2.14 5.58 -12.08
CA SER A 109 -2.58 4.79 -13.23
C SER A 109 -1.51 3.83 -13.73
N PHE A 110 -1.95 2.70 -14.31
CA PHE A 110 -1.09 1.80 -15.06
C PHE A 110 -1.80 1.29 -16.31
N THR A 111 -1.03 0.78 -17.28
CA THR A 111 -1.57 0.23 -18.52
C THR A 111 -1.84 -1.26 -18.36
N LEU A 112 -3.03 -1.71 -18.78
CA LEU A 112 -3.40 -3.13 -18.82
C LEU A 112 -2.82 -3.78 -20.08
N THR A 113 -1.61 -4.34 -19.97
CA THR A 113 -0.84 -4.79 -21.14
C THR A 113 -1.31 -6.11 -21.74
N ASP A 114 -2.03 -6.93 -20.98
CA ASP A 114 -2.37 -8.30 -21.34
C ASP A 114 -3.83 -8.60 -21.05
N ASN A 115 -4.42 -9.50 -21.85
CA ASN A 115 -5.76 -10.05 -21.58
C ASN A 115 -5.65 -11.01 -20.39
N ALA A 116 -5.83 -10.47 -19.20
CA ALA A 116 -5.57 -11.15 -17.95
C ALA A 116 -6.36 -10.52 -16.81
N ARG A 117 -6.36 -11.23 -15.69
CA ARG A 117 -6.77 -10.68 -14.40
C ARG A 117 -5.58 -9.96 -13.77
N TRP A 118 -5.80 -8.73 -13.38
CA TRP A 118 -4.86 -7.90 -12.64
C TRP A 118 -5.39 -7.66 -11.24
N VAL A 119 -4.46 -7.53 -10.30
CA VAL A 119 -4.73 -7.21 -8.90
C VAL A 119 -4.08 -5.88 -8.59
N TYR A 120 -4.78 -5.01 -7.88
CA TYR A 120 -4.26 -3.72 -7.48
C TYR A 120 -4.66 -3.37 -6.05
N THR A 121 -3.88 -2.50 -5.42
CA THR A 121 -4.14 -1.91 -4.11
C THR A 121 -3.31 -0.63 -3.96
N ILE A 122 -3.46 0.08 -2.86
CA ILE A 122 -2.76 1.35 -2.62
C ILE A 122 -1.91 1.22 -1.37
N GLU A 123 -0.71 1.80 -1.42
CA GLU A 123 0.16 2.01 -0.28
C GLU A 123 0.46 3.49 -0.14
N ALA A 124 0.41 4.02 1.08
CA ALA A 124 0.71 5.40 1.38
C ALA A 124 1.48 5.54 2.69
N LEU A 125 2.29 6.59 2.78
CA LEU A 125 3.11 6.91 3.93
C LEU A 125 3.33 8.42 4.05
N ALA A 126 3.59 8.89 5.26
CA ALA A 126 4.21 10.18 5.46
C ALA A 126 5.68 10.10 5.01
N ASP A 127 6.14 11.13 4.30
CA ASP A 127 7.53 11.27 3.86
C ASP A 127 8.25 12.31 4.73
N PRO A 128 9.07 11.89 5.71
CA PRO A 128 9.78 12.80 6.58
C PRO A 128 10.70 13.76 5.83
N PHE A 129 11.27 13.36 4.69
CA PHE A 129 12.17 14.22 3.93
C PHE A 129 11.41 15.33 3.21
N ARG A 130 10.27 15.01 2.57
CA ARG A 130 9.42 16.04 1.94
C ARG A 130 8.74 16.93 2.97
N SER A 131 8.30 16.40 4.10
CA SER A 131 7.79 17.19 5.23
C SER A 131 8.85 18.19 5.71
N TRP A 132 10.06 17.69 5.98
CA TRP A 132 11.19 18.51 6.40
C TRP A 132 11.52 19.60 5.38
N LEU A 133 11.56 19.27 4.09
CA LEU A 133 11.89 20.23 3.03
C LEU A 133 10.84 21.35 2.93
N ALA A 134 9.56 21.00 3.10
CA ALA A 134 8.46 21.98 3.12
C ALA A 134 8.53 22.91 4.33
N ASP A 135 8.84 22.38 5.51
CA ASP A 135 8.97 23.19 6.73
C ASP A 135 10.24 24.04 6.72
N LEU A 136 11.35 23.51 6.21
CA LEU A 136 12.58 24.26 5.96
C LEU A 136 12.31 25.47 5.06
N ALA A 137 11.53 25.29 3.98
CA ALA A 137 11.19 26.37 3.07
C ALA A 137 10.45 27.51 3.77
N LYS A 138 9.42 27.21 4.56
CA LYS A 138 8.64 28.21 5.31
C LYS A 138 9.52 29.01 6.29
N ARG A 139 10.44 28.32 6.99
CA ARG A 139 11.35 28.96 7.97
C ARG A 139 12.38 29.86 7.29
N VAL A 140 12.91 29.44 6.15
CA VAL A 140 13.82 30.25 5.33
C VAL A 140 13.11 31.50 4.79
N GLU A 141 11.87 31.38 4.32
CA GLU A 141 11.05 32.52 3.90
C GLU A 141 10.79 33.51 5.04
N ALA A 142 10.62 33.00 6.27
CA ALA A 142 10.51 33.79 7.48
C ALA A 142 11.87 34.35 8.00
N GLN A 143 12.96 34.16 7.24
CA GLN A 143 14.32 34.61 7.56
C GLN A 143 14.82 34.11 8.94
N GLN A 144 14.39 32.91 9.33
CA GLN A 144 14.79 32.29 10.59
C GLN A 144 16.17 31.62 10.47
N ASP A 145 16.84 31.45 11.61
CA ASP A 145 17.97 30.52 11.72
C ASP A 145 17.43 29.09 11.64
N VAL A 146 17.94 28.31 10.68
CA VAL A 146 17.53 26.93 10.41
C VAL A 146 18.65 25.90 10.64
N ALA A 147 19.65 26.23 11.46
CA ALA A 147 20.76 25.32 11.76
C ALA A 147 20.28 23.96 12.32
N SER A 148 19.24 23.96 13.17
CA SER A 148 18.66 22.74 13.75
C SER A 148 17.98 21.88 12.69
N GLU A 149 17.19 22.50 11.82
CA GLU A 149 16.48 21.85 10.73
C GLU A 149 17.47 21.27 9.72
N LEU A 150 18.55 21.99 9.39
CA LEU A 150 19.60 21.46 8.52
C LEU A 150 20.28 20.21 9.13
N ALA A 151 20.50 20.18 10.44
CA ALA A 151 21.02 19.00 11.13
C ALA A 151 20.04 17.80 11.06
N GLU A 152 18.74 18.04 11.15
CA GLU A 152 17.70 17.02 10.92
C GLU A 152 17.76 16.48 9.49
N GLY A 153 17.86 17.37 8.49
CA GLY A 153 18.03 16.99 7.08
C GLY A 153 19.22 16.06 6.85
N VAL A 154 20.37 16.39 7.44
CA VAL A 154 21.57 15.52 7.41
C VAL A 154 21.26 14.14 7.99
N ALA A 155 20.53 14.06 9.11
CA ALA A 155 20.15 12.78 9.72
C ALA A 155 19.22 11.96 8.81
N LEU A 156 18.25 12.60 8.15
CA LEU A 156 17.34 11.97 7.19
C LEU A 156 18.09 11.40 5.97
N VAL A 157 19.00 12.18 5.39
CA VAL A 157 19.82 11.75 4.24
C VAL A 157 20.75 10.60 4.63
N ARG A 158 21.37 10.67 5.82
CA ARG A 158 22.18 9.55 6.35
C ARG A 158 21.34 8.30 6.57
N ALA A 159 20.09 8.43 7.02
CA ALA A 159 19.18 7.30 7.19
C ALA A 159 18.84 6.64 5.86
N ALA A 160 18.59 7.42 4.80
CA ALA A 160 18.42 6.90 3.45
C ALA A 160 19.66 6.14 2.96
N GLY A 161 20.85 6.70 3.19
CA GLY A 161 22.11 6.03 2.85
C GLY A 161 22.33 4.69 3.56
N ARG A 162 21.78 4.49 4.76
CA ARG A 162 21.82 3.20 5.47
C ARG A 162 20.85 2.16 4.87
N ARG A 163 19.75 2.60 4.25
CA ARG A 163 18.78 1.74 3.58
C ARG A 163 19.23 1.33 2.18
N ALA A 164 19.99 2.21 1.52
CA ALA A 164 20.60 1.91 0.23
C ALA A 164 21.51 0.68 0.32
N ARG A 165 21.34 -0.26 -0.62
CA ARG A 165 22.31 -1.36 -0.82
C ARG A 165 23.67 -0.76 -1.19
N ALA A 166 24.75 -1.51 -0.92
CA ALA A 166 26.10 -1.06 -1.28
C ALA A 166 26.18 -0.70 -2.77
N GLY A 167 26.83 0.44 -3.07
CA GLY A 167 26.99 0.96 -4.43
C GLY A 167 26.88 2.48 -4.51
N ASP A 168 26.92 3.00 -5.73
CA ASP A 168 27.04 4.44 -6.07
C ASP A 168 26.00 5.33 -5.38
N GLN A 169 24.76 4.84 -5.19
CA GLN A 169 23.68 5.61 -4.55
C GLN A 169 23.94 5.85 -3.06
N ARG A 170 24.51 4.87 -2.35
CA ARG A 170 24.87 5.02 -0.94
C ARG A 170 25.97 6.06 -0.78
N ASP A 171 26.96 6.03 -1.66
CA ASP A 171 28.08 6.98 -1.64
C ASP A 171 27.62 8.39 -2.02
N ALA A 172 26.69 8.50 -2.98
CA ALA A 172 26.06 9.77 -3.33
C ALA A 172 25.29 10.38 -2.15
N LEU A 173 24.45 9.60 -1.46
CA LEU A 173 23.74 10.06 -0.26
C LEU A 173 24.70 10.47 0.86
N ALA A 174 25.78 9.72 1.08
CA ALA A 174 26.81 10.08 2.03
C ALA A 174 27.53 11.38 1.65
N ALA A 175 27.77 11.62 0.36
CA ALA A 175 28.34 12.87 -0.14
C ALA A 175 27.39 14.06 0.05
N TYR A 176 26.09 13.90 -0.20
CA TYR A 176 25.10 14.95 0.09
C TYR A 176 25.04 15.29 1.57
N ALA A 177 25.01 14.28 2.45
CA ALA A 177 25.01 14.51 3.89
C ALA A 177 26.26 15.30 4.35
N ARG A 178 27.45 14.98 3.82
CA ARG A 178 28.68 15.73 4.12
C ARG A 178 28.62 17.16 3.58
N ARG A 179 28.15 17.37 2.35
CA ARG A 179 28.01 18.70 1.75
C ARG A 179 27.06 19.59 2.54
N LEU A 180 25.93 19.04 3.00
CA LEU A 180 24.98 19.74 3.87
C LEU A 180 25.62 20.15 5.20
N GLU A 181 26.35 19.24 5.84
CA GLU A 181 27.02 19.46 7.13
C GLU A 181 28.19 20.45 7.05
N GLN A 182 28.84 20.53 5.89
CA GLN A 182 30.04 21.36 5.65
C GLN A 182 29.74 22.67 4.91
N ALA A 183 28.47 22.96 4.60
CA ALA A 183 28.08 24.19 3.93
C ALA A 183 28.54 25.42 4.73
N ALA A 184 29.14 26.39 4.05
CA ALA A 184 29.70 27.58 4.71
C ALA A 184 28.62 28.56 5.17
N THR A 185 27.44 28.50 4.54
CA THR A 185 26.30 29.35 4.87
C THR A 185 25.00 28.55 4.88
N GLN A 186 24.01 29.06 5.61
CA GLN A 186 22.64 28.53 5.58
C GLN A 186 22.06 28.52 4.17
N ALA A 187 22.30 29.57 3.38
CA ALA A 187 21.81 29.66 2.00
C ALA A 187 22.38 28.53 1.12
N GLU A 188 23.68 28.25 1.23
CA GLU A 188 24.31 27.13 0.52
C GLU A 188 23.72 25.78 0.94
N ALA A 189 23.52 25.56 2.25
CA ALA A 189 22.93 24.33 2.76
C ALA A 189 21.50 24.11 2.22
N VAL A 190 20.70 25.17 2.17
CA VAL A 190 19.32 25.13 1.62
C VAL A 190 19.33 24.81 0.13
N GLU A 191 20.25 25.36 -0.66
CA GLU A 191 20.38 25.02 -2.08
C GLU A 191 20.76 23.56 -2.29
N ILE A 192 21.67 23.02 -1.47
CA ILE A 192 22.02 21.59 -1.50
C ILE A 192 20.82 20.72 -1.14
N ALA A 193 20.03 21.12 -0.13
CA ALA A 193 18.83 20.41 0.32
C ALA A 193 17.76 20.32 -0.79
N ARG A 194 17.69 21.34 -1.65
CA ARG A 194 16.73 21.44 -2.75
C ARG A 194 17.22 20.82 -4.07
N ASP A 195 18.43 20.22 -4.10
CA ASP A 195 18.96 19.58 -5.31
C ASP A 195 18.02 18.44 -5.76
N VAL A 196 17.52 18.53 -7.00
CA VAL A 196 16.60 17.54 -7.59
C VAL A 196 17.19 16.12 -7.59
N ARG A 197 18.52 15.98 -7.70
CA ARG A 197 19.18 14.67 -7.64
C ARG A 197 19.12 14.09 -6.23
N LEU A 198 19.23 14.92 -5.20
CA LEU A 198 19.05 14.46 -3.82
C LEU A 198 17.61 13.94 -3.64
N ALA A 199 16.61 14.69 -4.10
CA ALA A 199 15.21 14.26 -4.06
C ALA A 199 15.00 12.89 -4.74
N HIS A 200 15.61 12.68 -5.92
CA HIS A 200 15.55 11.39 -6.61
C HIS A 200 16.18 10.23 -5.80
N PHE A 201 17.32 10.47 -5.14
CA PHE A 201 17.91 9.45 -4.28
C PHE A 201 17.06 9.17 -3.03
N MET A 202 16.42 10.19 -2.46
CA MET A 202 15.53 10.03 -1.32
C MET A 202 14.28 9.23 -1.69
N ASP A 203 13.67 9.51 -2.84
CA ASP A 203 12.52 8.77 -3.37
C ASP A 203 12.84 7.27 -3.59
N ALA A 204 14.03 6.97 -4.10
CA ALA A 204 14.47 5.59 -4.32
C ALA A 204 14.71 4.81 -3.01
N HIS A 205 14.93 5.50 -1.89
CA HIS A 205 15.29 4.92 -0.59
C HIS A 205 14.34 5.36 0.54
N LEU A 206 13.05 5.51 0.19
CA LEU A 206 11.96 5.79 1.12
C LEU A 206 11.90 4.79 2.27
N ASP A 207 11.63 5.29 3.47
CA ASP A 207 11.39 4.46 4.63
C ASP A 207 9.92 4.01 4.68
N ARG A 208 9.67 2.78 4.23
CA ARG A 208 8.32 2.19 4.22
C ARG A 208 7.94 1.48 5.52
N SER A 209 8.73 1.60 6.59
CA SER A 209 8.47 0.89 7.85
C SER A 209 7.14 1.27 8.53
N ALA A 210 6.66 2.50 8.29
CA ALA A 210 5.37 3.00 8.78
C ALA A 210 4.31 3.10 7.66
N ALA A 211 4.57 2.51 6.49
CA ALA A 211 3.63 2.56 5.38
C ALA A 211 2.32 1.84 5.72
N THR A 212 1.22 2.44 5.26
CA THR A 212 -0.11 1.85 5.35
C THR A 212 -0.49 1.34 3.97
N ARG A 213 -0.81 0.06 3.90
CA ARG A 213 -1.35 -0.58 2.70
C ARG A 213 -2.84 -0.79 2.93
N ALA A 214 -3.66 -0.48 1.91
CA ALA A 214 -5.09 -0.73 1.99
C ALA A 214 -5.33 -2.22 2.28
N ALA A 215 -6.23 -2.50 3.23
CA ALA A 215 -6.44 -3.86 3.74
C ALA A 215 -6.94 -4.85 2.68
N ARG A 216 -7.62 -4.33 1.65
CA ARG A 216 -8.19 -5.12 0.56
C ARG A 216 -7.38 -4.96 -0.72
N GLU A 217 -7.21 -6.07 -1.43
CA GLU A 217 -6.78 -6.10 -2.82
C GLU A 217 -8.02 -6.14 -3.72
N PHE A 218 -8.00 -5.39 -4.80
CA PHE A 218 -9.08 -5.29 -5.78
C PHE A 218 -8.63 -5.87 -7.12
N GLU A 219 -9.59 -6.22 -7.96
CA GLU A 219 -9.31 -6.86 -9.24
C GLU A 219 -9.84 -6.04 -10.41
N VAL A 220 -9.10 -6.09 -11.52
CA VAL A 220 -9.56 -5.65 -12.83
C VAL A 220 -9.29 -6.75 -13.84
N MET A 221 -10.30 -7.10 -14.62
CA MET A 221 -10.20 -8.05 -15.72
C MET A 221 -10.06 -7.26 -17.02
N ALA A 222 -8.89 -7.38 -17.65
CA ALA A 222 -8.62 -6.84 -18.97
C ALA A 222 -9.02 -7.88 -20.01
N ASP A 223 -10.09 -7.64 -20.75
CA ASP A 223 -10.53 -8.50 -21.85
C ASP A 223 -9.92 -8.03 -23.19
N ARG A 224 -9.94 -8.90 -24.20
CA ARG A 224 -9.60 -8.53 -25.58
C ARG A 224 -10.44 -7.35 -26.07
N GLU A 225 -9.88 -6.51 -26.94
CA GLU A 225 -10.56 -5.33 -27.51
C GLU A 225 -11.97 -5.65 -28.08
N ARG A 226 -12.11 -6.81 -28.74
CA ARG A 226 -13.39 -7.30 -29.30
C ARG A 226 -14.51 -7.50 -28.26
N ALA A 227 -14.22 -7.49 -26.96
CA ALA A 227 -15.22 -7.51 -25.89
C ALA A 227 -15.92 -6.14 -25.73
N ARG A 228 -15.24 -5.04 -26.09
CA ARG A 228 -15.80 -3.68 -26.07
C ARG A 228 -16.40 -3.28 -27.42
N PHE A 229 -15.74 -3.65 -28.52
CA PHE A 229 -16.14 -3.24 -29.86
C PHE A 229 -16.05 -4.41 -30.86
N ALA A 230 -17.20 -4.84 -31.37
CA ALA A 230 -17.29 -5.84 -32.42
C ALA A 230 -18.57 -5.63 -33.26
N ALA A 231 -18.47 -5.90 -34.57
CA ALA A 231 -19.64 -6.02 -35.42
C ALA A 231 -20.14 -7.47 -35.36
N TRP A 232 -21.41 -7.65 -34.99
CA TRP A 232 -22.05 -8.95 -34.90
C TRP A 232 -23.02 -9.10 -36.07
N TYR A 233 -22.93 -10.24 -36.76
CA TYR A 233 -23.88 -10.63 -37.80
C TYR A 233 -24.61 -11.88 -37.33
N GLU A 234 -25.94 -11.82 -37.37
CA GLU A 234 -26.81 -12.93 -37.02
C GLU A 234 -27.42 -13.51 -38.30
N PHE A 235 -27.33 -14.84 -38.47
CA PHE A 235 -27.91 -15.55 -39.60
C PHE A 235 -28.57 -16.85 -39.13
N PHE A 236 -29.74 -17.15 -39.67
CA PHE A 236 -30.49 -18.37 -39.38
C PHE A 236 -30.19 -19.43 -40.47
N PRO A 237 -29.48 -20.53 -40.15
CA PRO A 237 -29.01 -21.51 -41.15
C PRO A 237 -30.10 -22.26 -41.92
N ARG A 238 -31.35 -22.21 -41.46
CA ARG A 238 -32.53 -22.70 -42.18
C ARG A 238 -33.49 -21.55 -42.43
N SER A 239 -33.28 -20.85 -43.54
CA SER A 239 -34.15 -19.77 -44.03
C SER A 239 -34.96 -20.20 -45.26
N SER A 240 -35.16 -21.51 -45.45
CA SER A 240 -35.96 -22.11 -46.53
C SER A 240 -37.21 -22.77 -45.97
#